data_AF-A0A1M5B6E4-F1
#
_entry.id   AF-A0A1M5B6E4-F1
#
_cell.length_a   1.000
_cell.length_b   1.000
_cell.length_c   1.000
_cell.angle_alpha   90.00
_cell.angle_beta   90.00
_cell.angle_gamma   90.00
#
_symmetry.space_group_name_H-M   'P 1'
#
loop_
_entity.id
_entity.type
_entity.pdbx_description
1 polymer ?
#
loop_
_entity_poly.entity_id
_entity_poly.type
_entity_poly.pdbx_seq_one_letter_code
_entity_poly.pdbx_strand_id
1 'polypeptide(L)'
;MKTEISIAAFLEALDQLDKTMSESIESACEMLDVASEYDDDPHQVLWYKKPIENYEDILLVEGHKIIILEDDVQAEGDVTIKDYAILIVMGNLQAKNIIVDGHLFVIGNVTCKVLFGASGNDNQTHISGDLECKSVIEDGHYTLIEGEIIADELISNANYIIGKKGLKVKAIVDSAIKDGPHKLHASVLHPDNYFDEEKFLKLLYSGEPYRLID
;
A
#
# COMPACT_ATOMS: atom_id res chain seq x y z
N MET A 1 3.76 -18.68 16.22
CA MET A 1 4.82 -19.66 15.86
C MET A 1 5.06 -19.46 14.37
N LYS A 2 6.29 -19.08 14.00
CA LYS A 2 6.69 -18.93 12.60
C LYS A 2 6.72 -20.32 11.98
N THR A 3 6.03 -20.52 10.88
CA THR A 3 6.08 -21.77 10.11
C THR A 3 6.58 -21.46 8.72
N GLU A 4 7.60 -22.18 8.25
CA GLU A 4 7.96 -22.17 6.84
C GLU A 4 6.97 -23.06 6.09
N ILE A 5 6.10 -22.44 5.30
CA ILE A 5 5.21 -23.12 4.36
C ILE A 5 5.45 -22.47 2.99
N SER A 6 5.26 -23.22 1.91
CA SER A 6 5.35 -22.67 0.57
C SER A 6 4.24 -21.65 0.32
N ILE A 7 4.58 -20.54 -0.34
CA ILE A 7 3.62 -19.53 -0.79
C ILE A 7 2.50 -20.15 -1.65
N ALA A 8 2.82 -21.19 -2.43
CA ALA A 8 1.85 -21.94 -3.23
C ALA A 8 0.70 -22.55 -2.40
N ALA A 9 0.99 -23.12 -1.23
CA ALA A 9 -0.05 -23.69 -0.37
C ALA A 9 -0.94 -22.62 0.25
N PHE A 10 -0.40 -21.42 0.50
CA PHE A 10 -1.18 -20.27 0.93
C PHE A 10 -2.11 -19.78 -0.19
N LEU A 11 -1.59 -19.63 -1.41
CA LEU A 11 -2.36 -19.18 -2.58
C LEU A 11 -3.51 -20.14 -2.91
N GLU A 12 -3.27 -21.46 -2.88
CA GLU A 12 -4.35 -22.45 -3.12
C GLU A 12 -5.50 -22.31 -2.10
N ALA A 13 -5.17 -22.03 -0.84
CA ALA A 13 -6.18 -21.82 0.20
C ALA A 13 -6.92 -20.48 0.01
N LEU A 14 -6.21 -19.43 -0.41
CA LEU A 14 -6.78 -18.12 -0.64
C LEU A 14 -7.66 -18.06 -1.90
N ASP A 15 -7.31 -18.75 -2.98
CA ASP A 15 -8.08 -18.78 -4.23
C ASP A 15 -9.54 -19.23 -4.01
N GLN A 16 -9.76 -20.12 -3.04
CA GLN A 16 -11.10 -20.57 -2.66
C GLN A 16 -11.93 -19.51 -1.91
N LEU A 17 -11.29 -18.49 -1.35
CA LEU A 17 -11.91 -17.42 -0.58
C LEU A 17 -12.04 -16.13 -1.40
N ASP A 18 -10.96 -15.73 -2.06
CA ASP A 18 -10.84 -14.53 -2.86
C ASP A 18 -9.87 -14.76 -4.02
N LYS A 19 -10.44 -15.21 -5.14
CA LYS A 19 -9.69 -15.50 -6.36
C LYS A 19 -8.95 -14.28 -6.91
N THR A 20 -9.58 -13.11 -6.92
CA THR A 20 -8.96 -11.90 -7.48
C THR A 20 -7.78 -11.46 -6.63
N MET A 21 -7.89 -11.56 -5.30
CA MET A 21 -6.75 -11.35 -4.42
C MET A 21 -5.65 -12.39 -4.65
N SER A 22 -6.00 -13.67 -4.76
CA SER A 22 -5.02 -14.74 -5.01
C SER A 22 -4.22 -14.50 -6.30
N GLU A 23 -4.89 -14.18 -7.41
CA GLU A 23 -4.24 -13.85 -8.69
C GLU A 23 -3.33 -12.62 -8.57
N SER A 24 -3.73 -11.62 -7.77
CA SER A 24 -2.92 -10.41 -7.55
C SER A 24 -1.65 -10.69 -6.75
N ILE A 25 -1.75 -11.55 -5.72
CA ILE A 25 -0.61 -11.97 -4.90
C ILE A 25 0.33 -12.86 -5.73
N GLU A 26 -0.22 -13.79 -6.52
CA GLU A 26 0.57 -14.65 -7.41
C GLU A 26 1.41 -13.82 -8.37
N SER A 27 0.81 -12.83 -9.04
CA SER A 27 1.54 -11.92 -9.93
C SER A 27 2.66 -11.14 -9.20
N ALA A 28 2.43 -10.69 -7.97
CA ALA A 28 3.47 -10.00 -7.18
C ALA A 28 4.60 -10.95 -6.77
N CYS A 29 4.28 -12.20 -6.45
CA CYS A 29 5.29 -13.22 -6.14
C CYS A 29 6.16 -13.53 -7.36
N GLU A 30 5.58 -13.65 -8.56
CA GLU A 30 6.34 -13.85 -9.79
C GLU A 30 7.31 -12.69 -10.07
N MET A 31 6.90 -11.45 -9.82
CA MET A 31 7.78 -10.28 -9.96
C MET A 31 8.93 -10.32 -8.95
N LEU A 32 8.64 -10.69 -7.69
CA LEU A 32 9.64 -10.82 -6.65
C LEU A 32 10.63 -11.97 -6.93
N ASP A 33 10.16 -13.08 -7.51
CA ASP A 33 11.01 -14.19 -7.92
C ASP A 33 12.06 -13.72 -8.93
N VAL A 34 11.64 -13.00 -9.97
CA VAL A 34 12.54 -12.44 -10.99
C VAL A 34 13.57 -11.49 -10.37
N ALA A 35 13.15 -10.62 -9.44
CA ALA A 35 14.06 -9.71 -8.74
C ALA A 35 15.08 -10.47 -7.87
N SER A 36 14.60 -11.44 -7.09
CA SER A 36 15.44 -12.25 -6.20
C SER A 36 16.47 -13.09 -6.95
N GLU A 37 16.13 -13.61 -8.14
CA GLU A 37 17.07 -14.31 -9.02
C GLU A 37 18.12 -13.37 -9.61
N TYR A 38 17.73 -12.14 -9.98
CA TYR A 38 18.64 -11.14 -10.51
C TYR A 38 19.69 -10.70 -9.47
N ASP A 39 19.26 -10.57 -8.22
CA ASP A 39 20.10 -10.13 -7.10
C ASP A 39 20.89 -11.27 -6.42
N ASP A 40 20.68 -12.53 -6.80
CA ASP A 40 21.24 -13.73 -6.14
C ASP A 40 20.91 -13.77 -4.62
N ASP A 41 19.72 -13.29 -4.26
CA ASP A 41 19.22 -13.19 -2.88
C ASP A 41 17.80 -13.78 -2.78
N PRO A 42 17.66 -15.07 -2.41
CA PRO A 42 16.37 -15.75 -2.41
C PRO A 42 15.40 -15.10 -1.43
N HIS A 43 14.16 -14.90 -1.88
CA HIS A 43 13.15 -14.30 -1.03
C HIS A 43 12.78 -15.22 0.16
N GLN A 44 12.40 -14.62 1.28
CA GLN A 44 11.99 -15.33 2.50
C GLN A 44 10.48 -15.21 2.73
N VAL A 45 9.82 -16.34 2.99
CA VAL A 45 8.40 -16.35 3.38
C VAL A 45 8.27 -16.43 4.91
N LEU A 46 7.65 -15.41 5.50
CA LEU A 46 7.43 -15.27 6.93
C LEU A 46 5.93 -15.33 7.24
N TRP A 47 5.45 -16.47 7.74
CA TRP A 47 4.03 -16.66 8.06
C TRP A 47 3.75 -16.67 9.56
N TYR A 48 2.94 -15.70 10.00
CA TYR A 48 2.51 -15.50 11.38
C TYR A 48 1.04 -15.90 11.56
N LYS A 49 0.84 -17.07 12.20
CA LYS A 49 -0.48 -17.67 12.48
C LYS A 49 -1.15 -17.22 13.78
N LYS A 50 -0.57 -16.23 14.44
CA LYS A 50 -1.05 -15.70 15.71
C LYS A 50 -0.88 -14.18 15.68
N PRO A 51 -1.70 -13.43 16.44
CA PRO A 51 -1.46 -12.02 16.69
C PRO A 51 0.00 -11.78 17.04
N ILE A 52 0.61 -10.80 16.38
CA ILE A 52 1.95 -10.35 16.73
C ILE A 52 1.76 -9.34 17.87
N GLU A 53 2.31 -9.64 19.04
CA GLU A 53 2.18 -8.74 20.20
C GLU A 53 3.04 -7.47 20.06
N ASN A 54 4.10 -7.53 19.26
CA ASN A 54 4.96 -6.39 18.94
C ASN A 54 5.14 -6.27 17.42
N TYR A 55 4.40 -5.34 16.82
CA TYR A 55 4.40 -5.09 15.39
C TYR A 55 5.66 -4.34 14.89
N GLU A 56 6.67 -4.08 15.74
CA GLU A 56 7.94 -3.46 15.31
C GLU A 56 8.59 -4.16 14.09
N ASP A 57 8.47 -5.49 14.00
CA ASP A 57 8.95 -6.28 12.86
C ASP A 57 8.17 -6.07 11.54
N ILE A 58 6.97 -5.46 11.61
CA ILE A 58 6.13 -5.14 10.44
C ILE A 58 6.01 -3.62 10.18
N LEU A 59 6.59 -2.78 11.04
CA LEU A 59 6.64 -1.33 10.80
C LEU A 59 7.52 -0.97 9.60
N LEU A 60 8.48 -1.84 9.30
CA LEU A 60 9.35 -1.76 8.13
C LEU A 60 9.52 -3.15 7.52
N VAL A 61 8.84 -3.40 6.41
CA VAL A 61 9.01 -4.62 5.62
C VAL A 61 10.04 -4.34 4.53
N GLU A 62 11.19 -5.00 4.60
CA GLU A 62 12.33 -4.75 3.69
C GLU A 62 13.06 -6.03 3.25
N GLY A 63 13.79 -5.90 2.14
CA GLY A 63 14.47 -7.01 1.45
C GLY A 63 13.48 -7.93 0.74
N HIS A 64 13.99 -8.94 0.04
CA HIS A 64 13.18 -9.95 -0.64
C HIS A 64 12.38 -10.78 0.37
N LYS A 65 11.23 -10.28 0.80
CA LYS A 65 10.41 -10.89 1.86
C LYS A 65 8.93 -10.90 1.50
N ILE A 66 8.29 -12.01 1.83
CA ILE A 66 6.84 -12.15 1.80
C ILE A 66 6.38 -12.38 3.24
N ILE A 67 5.66 -11.42 3.82
CA ILE A 67 5.11 -11.51 5.18
C ILE A 67 3.62 -11.78 5.10
N ILE A 68 3.16 -12.85 5.75
CA ILE A 68 1.75 -13.23 5.84
C ILE A 68 1.30 -13.15 7.29
N LEU A 69 0.27 -12.35 7.55
CA LEU A 69 -0.35 -12.15 8.87
C LEU A 69 -1.78 -12.69 8.85
N GLU A 70 -2.08 -13.75 9.62
CA GLU A 70 -3.42 -14.38 9.62
C GLU A 70 -4.50 -13.59 10.37
N ASP A 71 -4.13 -12.60 11.17
CA ASP A 71 -5.03 -11.88 12.07
C ASP A 71 -5.10 -10.38 11.72
N ASP A 72 -5.97 -9.67 12.41
CA ASP A 72 -6.03 -8.21 12.37
C ASP A 72 -4.69 -7.60 12.83
N VAL A 73 -4.35 -6.46 12.24
CA VAL A 73 -3.14 -5.71 12.52
C VAL A 73 -3.52 -4.34 13.04
N GLN A 74 -3.05 -4.01 14.24
CA GLN A 74 -3.19 -2.69 14.83
C GLN A 74 -1.81 -2.12 15.17
N ALA A 75 -1.28 -1.30 14.27
CA ALA A 75 -0.02 -0.59 14.47
C ALA A 75 -0.28 0.82 15.03
N GLU A 76 0.36 1.15 16.14
CA GLU A 76 0.31 2.53 16.69
C GLU A 76 1.10 3.52 15.80
N GLY A 77 2.08 3.01 15.06
CA GLY A 77 2.98 3.78 14.19
C GLY A 77 2.63 3.71 12.71
N ASP A 78 3.61 4.13 11.90
CA ASP A 78 3.53 4.04 10.44
C ASP A 78 3.93 2.62 10.00
N VAL A 79 3.21 2.07 9.03
CA VAL A 79 3.56 0.80 8.37
C VAL A 79 4.22 1.14 7.03
N THR A 80 5.47 0.73 6.85
CA THR A 80 6.24 0.98 5.63
C THR A 80 6.57 -0.35 4.95
N ILE A 81 6.23 -0.48 3.67
CA ILE A 81 6.58 -1.63 2.84
C ILE A 81 7.54 -1.16 1.75
N LYS A 82 8.75 -1.73 1.69
CA LYS A 82 9.77 -1.39 0.69
C LYS A 82 9.61 -2.17 -0.60
N ASP A 83 10.15 -1.63 -1.69
CA ASP A 83 9.99 -2.08 -3.09
C ASP A 83 10.01 -3.61 -3.26
N TYR A 84 11.03 -4.29 -2.75
CA TYR A 84 11.18 -5.75 -2.86
C TYR A 84 10.46 -6.57 -1.78
N ALA A 85 9.43 -6.01 -1.15
CA ALA A 85 8.71 -6.67 -0.08
C ALA A 85 7.21 -6.77 -0.35
N ILE A 86 6.63 -7.88 0.11
CA ILE A 86 5.20 -8.16 0.03
C ILE A 86 4.65 -8.31 1.44
N LEU A 87 3.64 -7.52 1.79
CA LEU A 87 2.87 -7.68 3.02
C LEU A 87 1.45 -8.15 2.70
N ILE A 88 1.05 -9.26 3.30
CA ILE A 88 -0.29 -9.85 3.17
C ILE A 88 -0.94 -9.91 4.56
N VAL A 89 -2.09 -9.26 4.70
CA VAL A 89 -2.89 -9.22 5.92
C VAL A 89 -4.24 -9.89 5.66
N MET A 90 -4.49 -11.02 6.32
CA MET A 90 -5.74 -11.77 6.18
C MET A 90 -6.92 -11.15 6.96
N GLY A 91 -6.61 -10.27 7.92
CA GLY A 91 -7.59 -9.50 8.68
C GLY A 91 -7.69 -8.05 8.22
N ASN A 92 -8.15 -7.18 9.12
CA ASN A 92 -8.14 -5.74 8.99
C ASN A 92 -6.74 -5.16 9.26
N LEU A 93 -6.42 -4.03 8.64
CA LEU A 93 -5.18 -3.29 8.91
C LEU A 93 -5.49 -1.87 9.38
N GLN A 94 -5.07 -1.57 10.60
CA GLN A 94 -5.09 -0.23 11.16
C GLN A 94 -3.65 0.26 11.42
N ALA A 95 -3.33 1.45 10.95
CA ALA A 95 -2.04 2.10 11.18
C ALA A 95 -2.20 3.63 11.26
N LYS A 96 -1.18 4.34 11.75
CA LYS A 96 -1.17 5.81 11.67
C LYS A 96 -1.07 6.26 10.22
N ASN A 97 -0.02 5.85 9.52
CA ASN A 97 0.14 6.02 8.07
C ASN A 97 0.56 4.67 7.47
N ILE A 98 0.28 4.47 6.19
CA ILE A 98 0.71 3.32 5.41
C ILE A 98 1.48 3.86 4.20
N ILE A 99 2.77 3.55 4.11
CA ILE A 99 3.67 3.93 3.03
C ILE A 99 4.07 2.67 2.27
N VAL A 100 3.79 2.63 0.98
CA VAL A 100 3.89 1.42 0.16
C VAL A 100 4.77 1.69 -1.06
N ASP A 101 6.03 1.29 -0.96
CA ASP A 101 6.94 1.22 -2.11
C ASP A 101 6.85 -0.17 -2.74
N GLY A 102 6.65 -1.23 -1.95
CA GLY A 102 6.47 -2.63 -2.40
C GLY A 102 5.02 -3.03 -2.63
N HIS A 103 4.64 -4.26 -2.29
CA HIS A 103 3.26 -4.74 -2.42
C HIS A 103 2.52 -4.84 -1.08
N LEU A 104 1.26 -4.39 -1.07
CA LEU A 104 0.35 -4.53 0.06
C LEU A 104 -0.94 -5.24 -0.34
N PHE A 105 -1.28 -6.30 0.38
CA PHE A 105 -2.50 -7.06 0.20
C PHE A 105 -3.26 -7.14 1.53
N VAL A 106 -4.54 -6.74 1.55
CA VAL A 106 -5.38 -6.80 2.75
C VAL A 106 -6.74 -7.39 2.41
N ILE A 107 -7.11 -8.49 3.07
CA ILE A 107 -8.42 -9.14 2.87
C ILE A 107 -9.54 -8.38 3.60
N GLY A 108 -9.23 -7.83 4.77
CA GLY A 108 -10.17 -7.02 5.55
C GLY A 108 -10.23 -5.57 5.10
N ASN A 109 -10.69 -4.73 6.02
CA ASN A 109 -10.75 -3.28 5.83
C ASN A 109 -9.43 -2.63 6.23
N VAL A 110 -9.18 -1.45 5.68
CA VAL A 110 -8.02 -0.63 6.02
C VAL A 110 -8.46 0.69 6.63
N THR A 111 -7.85 1.06 7.76
CA THR A 111 -8.03 2.37 8.39
C THR A 111 -6.69 3.02 8.67
N CYS A 112 -6.46 4.20 8.12
CA CYS A 112 -5.24 4.97 8.37
C CYS A 112 -5.47 6.47 8.23
N LYS A 113 -4.49 7.29 8.60
CA LYS A 113 -4.51 8.71 8.25
C LYS A 113 -4.18 8.88 6.77
N VAL A 114 -3.10 8.24 6.31
CA VAL A 114 -2.60 8.37 4.94
C VAL A 114 -2.27 6.99 4.40
N LEU A 115 -2.78 6.68 3.21
CA LEU A 115 -2.27 5.61 2.36
C LEU A 115 -1.50 6.25 1.21
N PHE A 116 -0.19 6.02 1.15
CA PHE A 116 0.68 6.55 0.10
C PHE A 116 1.42 5.41 -0.58
N GLY A 117 1.14 5.21 -1.88
CA GLY A 117 1.87 4.26 -2.70
C GLY A 117 2.80 4.96 -3.68
N ALA A 118 4.08 4.58 -3.72
CA ALA A 118 5.08 5.14 -4.63
C ALA A 118 6.07 4.07 -5.10
N SER A 119 5.85 3.52 -6.29
CA SER A 119 6.55 2.29 -6.71
C SER A 119 6.96 2.26 -8.19
N GLY A 120 7.15 3.41 -8.84
CA GLY A 120 7.74 3.44 -10.18
C GLY A 120 6.97 2.71 -11.30
N ASN A 121 5.70 2.35 -11.07
CA ASN A 121 4.80 1.50 -11.87
C ASN A 121 5.01 -0.02 -11.75
N ASP A 122 5.71 -0.48 -10.73
CA ASP A 122 6.03 -1.90 -10.58
C ASP A 122 5.13 -2.59 -9.53
N ASN A 123 4.72 -1.88 -8.49
CA ASN A 123 4.00 -2.50 -7.38
C ASN A 123 2.54 -2.03 -7.22
N GLN A 124 1.82 -2.74 -6.35
CA GLN A 124 0.40 -2.53 -6.14
C GLN A 124 -0.04 -2.70 -4.68
N THR A 125 -1.10 -1.97 -4.35
CA THR A 125 -1.89 -2.14 -3.14
C THR A 125 -3.25 -2.68 -3.55
N HIS A 126 -3.64 -3.83 -3.01
CA HIS A 126 -4.95 -4.42 -3.23
C HIS A 126 -5.65 -4.74 -1.91
N ILE A 127 -6.83 -4.18 -1.71
CA ILE A 127 -7.66 -4.32 -0.51
C ILE A 127 -9.03 -4.89 -0.88
N SER A 128 -9.42 -6.04 -0.32
CA SER A 128 -10.73 -6.65 -0.60
C SER A 128 -11.88 -5.96 0.16
N GLY A 129 -11.58 -5.36 1.32
CA GLY A 129 -12.52 -4.58 2.12
C GLY A 129 -12.62 -3.12 1.68
N ASP A 130 -13.14 -2.29 2.60
CA ASP A 130 -13.23 -0.85 2.44
C ASP A 130 -11.93 -0.15 2.91
N LEU A 131 -11.65 1.01 2.32
CA LEU A 131 -10.56 1.91 2.75
C LEU A 131 -11.16 3.16 3.40
N GLU A 132 -10.87 3.38 4.68
CA GLU A 132 -11.14 4.64 5.38
C GLU A 132 -9.83 5.37 5.69
N CYS A 133 -9.65 6.55 5.11
CA CYS A 133 -8.46 7.35 5.40
C CYS A 133 -8.73 8.85 5.34
N LYS A 134 -7.73 9.67 5.69
CA LYS A 134 -7.78 11.10 5.38
C LYS A 134 -7.37 11.33 3.93
N SER A 135 -6.25 10.75 3.51
CA SER A 135 -5.71 10.93 2.16
C SER A 135 -5.28 9.59 1.59
N VAL A 136 -5.66 9.33 0.34
CA VAL A 136 -5.09 8.25 -0.48
C VAL A 136 -4.34 8.87 -1.65
N ILE A 137 -3.09 8.46 -1.82
CA ILE A 137 -2.15 9.10 -2.74
C ILE A 137 -1.42 8.00 -3.49
N GLU A 138 -1.40 8.07 -4.81
CA GLU A 138 -0.51 7.24 -5.63
C GLU A 138 0.46 8.10 -6.42
N ASP A 139 1.71 7.63 -6.47
CA ASP A 139 2.78 8.14 -7.31
C ASP A 139 3.42 6.99 -8.10
N GLY A 140 2.76 6.59 -9.18
CA GLY A 140 3.21 5.45 -9.97
C GLY A 140 2.97 4.13 -9.25
N HIS A 141 1.89 4.05 -8.47
CA HIS A 141 1.50 2.85 -7.73
C HIS A 141 0.06 2.47 -8.07
N TYR A 142 -0.19 1.20 -8.35
CA TYR A 142 -1.55 0.74 -8.66
C TYR A 142 -2.31 0.49 -7.36
N THR A 143 -3.42 1.21 -7.13
CA THR A 143 -4.23 1.05 -5.93
C THR A 143 -5.62 0.54 -6.28
N LEU A 144 -5.92 -0.71 -5.90
CA LEU A 144 -7.20 -1.35 -6.12
C LEU A 144 -7.89 -1.66 -4.79
N ILE A 145 -9.10 -1.14 -4.63
CA ILE A 145 -9.97 -1.39 -3.48
C ILE A 145 -11.26 -2.04 -4.02
N GLU A 146 -11.52 -3.29 -3.65
CA GLU A 146 -12.77 -3.98 -4.02
C GLU A 146 -13.99 -3.36 -3.31
N GLY A 147 -13.77 -2.77 -2.13
CA GLY A 147 -14.76 -2.01 -1.37
C GLY A 147 -14.98 -0.57 -1.85
N GLU A 148 -15.48 0.24 -0.92
CA GLU A 148 -15.58 1.69 -1.08
C GLU A 148 -14.29 2.38 -0.58
N ILE A 149 -13.98 3.53 -1.19
CA ILE A 149 -12.96 4.46 -0.66
C ILE A 149 -13.66 5.62 0.03
N ILE A 150 -13.37 5.82 1.31
CA ILE A 150 -13.85 6.94 2.13
C ILE A 150 -12.63 7.77 2.51
N ALA A 151 -12.52 8.97 1.92
CA ALA A 151 -11.38 9.86 2.18
C ALA A 151 -11.75 11.34 2.17
N ASP A 152 -10.90 12.19 2.75
CA ASP A 152 -11.00 13.63 2.50
C ASP A 152 -10.47 13.94 1.10
N GLU A 153 -9.33 13.36 0.72
CA GLU A 153 -8.70 13.63 -0.57
C GLU A 153 -8.12 12.38 -1.23
N LEU A 154 -8.20 12.37 -2.56
CA LEU A 154 -7.55 11.39 -3.43
C LEU A 154 -6.60 12.15 -4.35
N ILE A 155 -5.33 11.73 -4.39
CA ILE A 155 -4.30 12.31 -5.26
C ILE A 155 -3.77 11.20 -6.16
N SER A 156 -3.99 11.33 -7.46
CA SER A 156 -3.47 10.44 -8.49
C SER A 156 -2.44 11.20 -9.32
N ASN A 157 -1.21 10.71 -9.39
CA ASN A 157 -0.13 11.34 -10.15
C ASN A 157 0.19 10.64 -11.46
N ALA A 158 0.30 9.31 -11.47
CA ALA A 158 0.85 8.58 -12.61
C ALA A 158 0.08 7.30 -12.97
N ASN A 159 -0.63 6.69 -12.01
CA ASN A 159 -1.47 5.51 -12.22
C ASN A 159 -2.92 5.80 -11.83
N TYR A 160 -3.57 4.84 -11.17
CA TYR A 160 -4.99 4.90 -10.84
C TYR A 160 -5.25 4.39 -9.43
N ILE A 161 -6.22 5.03 -8.79
CA ILE A 161 -6.84 4.59 -7.56
C ILE A 161 -8.28 4.20 -7.89
N ILE A 162 -8.63 2.93 -7.69
CA ILE A 162 -9.95 2.39 -8.02
C ILE A 162 -10.62 1.90 -6.73
N GLY A 163 -11.82 2.41 -6.44
CA GLY A 163 -12.75 1.81 -5.48
C GLY A 163 -13.93 1.18 -6.23
N LYS A 164 -13.99 -0.15 -6.31
CA LYS A 164 -14.98 -0.84 -7.16
C LYS A 164 -16.43 -0.64 -6.71
N LYS A 165 -16.68 -0.44 -5.41
CA LYS A 165 -18.03 -0.10 -4.89
C LYS A 165 -18.30 1.40 -4.83
N GLY A 166 -17.29 2.24 -5.04
CA GLY A 166 -17.44 3.68 -5.19
C GLY A 166 -16.42 4.52 -4.42
N LEU A 167 -16.48 5.83 -4.65
CA LEU A 167 -15.64 6.83 -4.02
C LEU A 167 -16.51 7.82 -3.24
N LYS A 168 -16.26 7.96 -1.94
CA LYS A 168 -16.83 8.97 -1.04
C LYS A 168 -15.71 9.90 -0.60
N VAL A 169 -15.31 10.78 -1.53
CA VAL A 169 -14.16 11.68 -1.37
C VAL A 169 -14.59 13.14 -1.42
N LYS A 170 -13.97 14.02 -0.62
CA LYS A 170 -14.28 15.45 -0.63
C LYS A 170 -13.57 16.19 -1.76
N ALA A 171 -12.36 15.76 -2.12
CA ALA A 171 -11.58 16.31 -3.21
C ALA A 171 -10.84 15.21 -4.00
N ILE A 172 -10.70 15.40 -5.31
CA ILE A 172 -9.90 14.55 -6.20
C ILE A 172 -8.90 15.44 -6.92
N VAL A 173 -7.64 15.05 -6.90
CA VAL A 173 -6.54 15.71 -7.62
C VAL A 173 -5.92 14.73 -8.56
N ASP A 174 -5.95 15.09 -9.82
CA ASP A 174 -5.15 14.45 -10.86
C ASP A 174 -3.98 15.38 -11.13
N SER A 175 -2.81 15.07 -10.57
CA SER A 175 -1.66 15.96 -10.66
C SER A 175 -1.04 15.99 -12.06
N ALA A 176 -1.40 15.05 -12.93
CA ALA A 176 -1.07 15.11 -14.35
C ALA A 176 -1.82 16.24 -15.06
N ILE A 177 -2.93 16.74 -14.50
CA ILE A 177 -3.72 17.84 -15.05
C ILE A 177 -3.22 19.19 -14.51
N LYS A 178 -2.36 19.84 -15.30
CA LYS A 178 -1.74 21.15 -14.95
C LYS A 178 -2.73 22.28 -14.64
N ASP A 179 -3.96 22.22 -15.17
CA ASP A 179 -4.98 23.29 -15.07
C ASP A 179 -6.29 22.85 -14.40
N GLY A 180 -6.24 21.82 -13.55
CA GLY A 180 -7.38 21.33 -12.79
C GLY A 180 -7.82 22.28 -11.65
N PRO A 181 -9.06 22.11 -11.13
CA PRO A 181 -9.60 22.92 -10.02
C PRO A 181 -8.91 22.64 -8.68
N HIS A 182 -8.14 21.57 -8.57
CA HIS A 182 -7.36 21.23 -7.39
C HIS A 182 -5.92 20.98 -7.82
N LYS A 183 -4.98 21.73 -7.25
CA LYS A 183 -3.54 21.61 -7.53
C LYS A 183 -2.81 21.26 -6.25
N LEU A 184 -1.67 20.58 -6.36
CA LEU A 184 -0.82 20.33 -5.20
C LEU A 184 -0.13 21.61 -4.74
N HIS A 185 0.04 21.78 -3.43
CA HIS A 185 0.77 22.92 -2.87
C HIS A 185 2.26 22.86 -3.24
N ALA A 186 2.89 24.01 -3.48
CA ALA A 186 4.30 24.09 -3.90
C ALA A 186 5.29 23.44 -2.92
N SER A 187 4.89 23.20 -1.67
CA SER A 187 5.70 22.49 -0.68
C SER A 187 5.89 21.01 -0.96
N VAL A 188 5.04 20.39 -1.80
CA VAL A 188 5.14 18.98 -2.22
C VAL A 188 5.54 18.83 -3.69
N LEU A 189 6.03 19.91 -4.30
CA LEU A 189 6.42 19.92 -5.72
C LEU A 189 7.93 20.12 -5.88
N HIS A 190 8.50 19.48 -6.89
CA HIS A 190 9.79 19.82 -7.46
C HIS A 190 9.72 21.17 -8.19
N PRO A 191 10.87 21.84 -8.43
CA PRO A 191 10.91 23.12 -9.17
C PRO A 191 10.33 23.07 -10.60
N ASP A 192 10.25 21.88 -11.19
CA ASP A 192 9.64 21.59 -12.50
C ASP A 192 8.13 21.30 -12.41
N ASN A 193 7.54 21.38 -11.21
CA ASN A 193 6.14 21.14 -10.86
C ASN A 193 5.70 19.67 -10.88
N TYR A 194 6.62 18.71 -10.83
CA TYR A 194 6.28 17.31 -10.54
C TYR A 194 6.15 17.07 -9.02
N PHE A 195 5.42 16.02 -8.63
CA PHE A 195 5.32 15.60 -7.23
C PHE A 195 6.71 15.24 -6.69
N ASP A 196 7.02 15.67 -5.47
CA ASP A 196 8.29 15.42 -4.80
C ASP A 196 8.02 14.54 -3.57
N GLU A 197 8.21 13.23 -3.75
CA GLU A 197 7.98 12.20 -2.72
C GLU A 197 8.75 12.52 -1.43
N GLU A 198 10.03 12.90 -1.54
CA GLU A 198 10.84 13.17 -0.36
C GLU A 198 10.30 14.35 0.45
N LYS A 199 9.89 15.43 -0.23
CA LYS A 199 9.25 16.57 0.46
C LYS A 199 7.93 16.16 1.08
N PHE A 200 7.12 15.38 0.38
CA PHE A 200 5.86 14.87 0.90
C PHE A 200 6.07 14.06 2.18
N LEU A 201 6.96 13.07 2.16
CA LEU A 201 7.28 12.25 3.32
C LEU A 201 7.81 13.09 4.49
N LYS A 202 8.67 14.09 4.23
CA LYS A 202 9.16 15.03 5.26
C LYS A 202 8.00 15.79 5.93
N LEU A 203 7.02 16.28 5.15
CA LEU A 203 5.82 16.95 5.69
C LEU A 203 4.92 15.98 6.46
N LEU A 204 4.72 14.78 5.92
CA LEU A 204 3.91 13.74 6.55
C LEU A 204 4.44 13.39 7.94
N TYR A 205 5.75 13.17 8.05
CA TYR A 205 6.42 12.80 9.30
C TYR A 205 6.53 13.97 10.28
N SER A 206 6.69 15.21 9.80
CA SER A 206 6.68 16.40 10.66
C SER A 206 5.27 16.77 11.16
N GLY A 207 4.23 16.18 10.56
CA GLY A 207 2.83 16.52 10.83
C GLY A 207 2.42 17.86 10.22
N GLU A 208 3.29 18.47 9.41
CA GLU A 208 2.94 19.66 8.64
C GLU A 208 1.89 19.32 7.59
N PRO A 209 0.98 20.25 7.29
CA PRO A 209 -0.04 20.02 6.29
C PRO A 209 0.59 20.02 4.90
N TYR A 210 0.56 18.89 4.21
CA TYR A 210 0.49 18.88 2.76
C TYR A 210 -0.96 19.20 2.37
N ARG A 211 -1.17 20.04 1.36
CA ARG A 211 -2.51 20.50 0.98
C ARG A 211 -2.68 20.58 -0.51
N LEU A 212 -3.93 20.49 -0.93
CA LEU A 212 -4.40 21.03 -2.18
C LEU A 212 -4.46 22.57 -2.08
N ILE A 213 -4.18 23.24 -3.18
CA ILE A 213 -4.50 24.65 -3.40
C ILE A 213 -5.97 24.70 -3.82
N ASP A 214 -6.75 25.53 -3.11
CA ASP A 214 -8.14 25.87 -3.44
C ASP A 214 -8.25 26.67 -4.75
#